data_AF-A0A6N2ME30-F1
#
_entry.id   AF-A0A6N2ME30-F1
#
_cell.length_a   1.000
_cell.length_b   1.000
_cell.length_c   1.000
_cell.angle_alpha   90.00
_cell.angle_beta   90.00
_cell.angle_gamma   90.00
#
_symmetry.space_group_name_H-M   'P 1'
#
loop_
_entity.id
_entity.type
_entity.pdbx_description
1 polymer ?
#
loop_
_entity_poly.entity_id
_entity_poly.type
_entity_poly.pdbx_seq_one_letter_code
_entity_poly.pdbx_strand_id
1 'polypeptide(L)'
;MLILPCTGELVGFDKFIPSFSTTEGRDVLIGVNYASGGAGIHDETGKELGGRIGPNRQLQNHKATFSSLIKLLGTRESAANYLNKCLYLVAMGSNDYLNNYFVPGYYKTSRLYTPEQYRDCTIMEQLRRVALPGLGPLGSIPYTFSNICRNNVATTCVANINSAAQIF
;
A
#
# COMPACT_ATOMS: atom_id res chain seq x y z
N MET A 1 -2.91 -2.36 -0.47
CA MET A 1 -3.62 -2.58 -1.75
C MET A 1 -5.10 -2.83 -1.51
N LEU A 2 -5.98 -2.20 -2.27
CA LEU A 2 -7.43 -2.34 -2.23
C LEU A 2 -7.97 -2.67 -3.61
N ILE A 3 -8.94 -3.59 -3.69
CA ILE A 3 -9.72 -3.83 -4.90
C ILE A 3 -11.12 -3.31 -4.65
N LEU A 4 -11.50 -2.33 -5.46
CA LEU A 4 -12.83 -1.75 -5.45
C LEU A 4 -13.77 -2.61 -6.30
N PRO A 5 -15.09 -2.61 -6.00
CA PRO A 5 -16.09 -3.33 -6.77
C PRO A 5 -16.02 -3.02 -8.26
N CYS A 6 -16.41 -4.02 -9.03
CA CYS A 6 -16.16 -4.13 -10.47
C CYS A 6 -17.43 -3.81 -11.29
N THR A 7 -18.46 -3.31 -10.61
CA THR A 7 -19.69 -2.79 -11.18
C THR A 7 -19.51 -1.30 -11.47
N GLY A 8 -19.98 -0.82 -12.63
CA GLY A 8 -19.76 0.55 -13.13
C GLY A 8 -20.38 1.68 -12.29
N GLU A 9 -21.00 1.36 -11.16
CA GLU A 9 -21.49 2.32 -10.15
C GLU A 9 -20.35 2.72 -9.21
N LEU A 10 -19.34 3.42 -9.75
CA LEU A 10 -18.27 3.99 -8.94
C LEU A 10 -18.66 5.30 -8.23
N VAL A 11 -19.96 5.57 -8.05
CA VAL A 11 -20.47 6.84 -7.52
C VAL A 11 -21.46 6.56 -6.39
N GLY A 12 -20.94 6.23 -5.21
CA GLY A 12 -21.74 6.07 -3.97
C GLY A 12 -21.59 4.67 -3.36
N PHE A 13 -20.48 4.41 -2.67
CA PHE A 13 -20.32 3.16 -1.92
C PHE A 13 -21.36 3.09 -0.79
N ASP A 14 -22.47 2.37 -1.00
CA ASP A 14 -23.46 2.11 0.04
C ASP A 14 -22.93 1.10 1.09
N LYS A 15 -21.82 0.41 0.79
CA LYS A 15 -21.20 -0.60 1.66
C LYS A 15 -19.69 -0.45 1.72
N PHE A 16 -19.15 -0.65 2.92
CA PHE A 16 -17.71 -0.73 3.13
C PHE A 16 -17.10 -1.96 2.45
N ILE A 17 -15.89 -1.79 1.93
CA ILE A 17 -15.12 -2.90 1.36
C ILE A 17 -14.52 -3.73 2.50
N PRO A 18 -14.87 -5.03 2.61
CA PRO A 18 -14.42 -5.86 3.72
C PRO A 18 -12.92 -6.12 3.66
N SER A 19 -12.32 -6.32 4.84
CA SER A 19 -10.93 -6.79 4.96
C SER A 19 -10.81 -8.22 4.42
N PHE A 20 -9.68 -8.56 3.81
CA PHE A 20 -9.42 -9.93 3.34
C PHE A 20 -9.60 -10.98 4.45
N SER A 21 -9.26 -10.65 5.71
CA SER A 21 -9.43 -11.54 6.87
C SER A 21 -10.89 -11.87 7.20
N THR A 22 -11.84 -11.08 6.70
CA THR A 22 -13.27 -11.23 6.98
C THR A 22 -14.09 -11.42 5.71
N THR A 23 -13.46 -11.52 4.54
CA THR A 23 -14.16 -11.73 3.26
C THR A 23 -14.40 -13.21 3.05
N GLU A 24 -15.68 -13.59 2.91
CA GLU A 24 -16.06 -14.98 2.64
C GLU A 24 -17.05 -15.09 1.47
N GLY A 25 -17.03 -16.24 0.79
CA GLY A 25 -18.01 -16.58 -0.25
C GLY A 25 -18.19 -15.47 -1.29
N ARG A 26 -19.43 -15.00 -1.45
CA ARG A 26 -19.80 -13.98 -2.46
C ARG A 26 -19.41 -12.55 -2.08
N ASP A 27 -18.96 -12.28 -0.86
CA ASP A 27 -18.54 -10.94 -0.45
C ASP A 27 -17.33 -10.45 -1.25
N VAL A 28 -16.56 -11.36 -1.81
CA VAL A 28 -15.48 -11.07 -2.76
C VAL A 28 -15.95 -10.25 -3.97
N LEU A 29 -17.24 -10.33 -4.33
CA LEU A 29 -17.84 -9.59 -5.45
C LEU A 29 -18.16 -8.13 -5.08
N ILE A 30 -18.10 -7.77 -3.79
CA ILE A 30 -18.24 -6.38 -3.31
C ILE A 30 -16.88 -5.67 -3.40
N GLY A 31 -15.77 -6.41 -3.50
CA GLY A 31 -14.40 -5.89 -3.42
C GLY A 31 -13.69 -6.43 -2.19
N VAL A 32 -12.37 -6.24 -2.11
CA VAL A 32 -11.54 -6.77 -1.03
C VAL A 32 -10.44 -5.78 -0.65
N ASN A 33 -10.32 -5.53 0.66
CA ASN A 33 -9.28 -4.70 1.25
C ASN A 33 -8.13 -5.58 1.77
N TYR A 34 -6.94 -5.44 1.18
CA TYR A 34 -5.71 -6.12 1.62
C TYR A 34 -4.76 -5.18 2.37
N ALA A 35 -5.13 -3.92 2.58
CA ALA A 35 -4.29 -2.94 3.23
C ALA A 35 -3.98 -3.35 4.68
N SER A 36 -2.75 -3.06 5.10
CA SER A 36 -2.29 -3.29 6.47
C SER A 36 -1.59 -2.05 6.96
N GLY A 37 -1.90 -1.64 8.19
CA GLY A 37 -1.14 -0.60 8.88
C GLY A 37 0.35 -0.95 8.95
N GLY A 38 1.21 0.05 8.82
CA GLY A 38 2.67 -0.11 8.83
C GLY A 38 3.29 -0.70 7.56
N ALA A 39 2.50 -1.27 6.65
CA ALA A 39 3.04 -1.83 5.42
C ALA A 39 3.46 -0.73 4.42
N GLY A 40 4.57 -0.97 3.75
CA GLY A 40 5.07 -0.16 2.64
C GLY A 40 5.14 -0.93 1.33
N ILE A 41 5.74 -0.31 0.33
CA ILE A 41 6.08 -0.93 -0.95
C ILE A 41 7.15 -2.01 -0.79
N HIS A 42 8.06 -1.81 0.16
CA HIS A 42 9.10 -2.78 0.44
C HIS A 42 8.68 -3.76 1.53
N ASP A 43 9.09 -5.00 1.35
CA ASP A 43 8.61 -6.11 2.15
C ASP A 43 9.15 -6.11 3.58
N GLU A 44 10.18 -5.31 3.87
CA GLU A 44 10.77 -5.06 5.19
C GLU A 44 10.19 -3.82 5.89
N THR A 45 9.58 -2.87 5.17
CA THR A 45 9.03 -1.63 5.75
C THR A 45 8.09 -1.89 6.93
N GLY A 46 8.28 -1.19 8.05
CA GLY A 46 7.42 -1.28 9.23
C GLY A 46 7.45 -2.63 9.95
N LYS A 47 8.43 -3.50 9.70
CA LYS A 47 8.57 -4.81 10.37
C LYS A 47 8.74 -4.69 11.89
N GLU A 48 9.37 -3.62 12.36
CA GLU A 48 9.54 -3.28 13.77
C GLU A 48 8.21 -3.04 14.49
N LEU A 49 7.15 -2.70 13.76
CA LEU A 49 5.80 -2.49 14.28
C LEU A 49 5.05 -3.81 14.54
N GLY A 50 5.64 -4.97 14.22
CA GLY A 50 5.08 -6.28 14.49
C GLY A 50 4.15 -6.81 13.38
N GLY A 51 2.88 -7.05 13.70
CA GLY A 51 1.94 -7.91 12.95
C GLY A 51 1.45 -7.41 11.58
N ARG A 52 2.25 -6.61 10.86
CA ARG A 52 1.86 -6.05 9.56
C ARG A 52 1.93 -7.08 8.43
N ILE A 53 1.00 -6.97 7.48
CA ILE A 53 0.97 -7.76 6.25
C ILE A 53 1.73 -7.00 5.16
N GLY A 54 2.94 -7.48 4.85
CA GLY A 54 3.79 -6.90 3.80
C GLY A 54 3.18 -7.01 2.39
N PRO A 55 3.63 -6.19 1.44
CA PRO A 55 3.11 -6.11 0.09
C PRO A 55 3.13 -7.46 -0.64
N ASN A 56 4.16 -8.30 -0.47
CA ASN A 56 4.16 -9.64 -1.09
C ASN A 56 3.06 -10.54 -0.52
N ARG A 57 2.77 -10.43 0.78
CA ARG A 57 1.66 -11.17 1.40
C ARG A 57 0.31 -10.60 0.96
N GLN A 58 0.18 -9.28 0.77
CA GLN A 58 -1.03 -8.68 0.18
C GLN A 58 -1.28 -9.20 -1.24
N LEU A 59 -0.24 -9.36 -2.07
CA LEU A 59 -0.33 -9.98 -3.40
C LEU A 59 -0.72 -11.46 -3.33
N GLN A 60 -0.19 -12.22 -2.36
CA GLN A 60 -0.61 -13.61 -2.13
C GLN A 60 -2.09 -13.70 -1.75
N ASN A 61 -2.56 -12.81 -0.87
CA ASN A 61 -3.97 -12.73 -0.50
C ASN A 61 -4.84 -12.41 -1.74
N HIS A 62 -4.38 -11.51 -2.60
CA HIS A 62 -5.08 -11.24 -3.87
C HIS A 62 -5.13 -12.46 -4.79
N LYS A 63 -4.05 -13.24 -4.90
CA LYS A 63 -4.05 -14.50 -5.65
C LYS A 63 -5.07 -15.49 -5.08
N ALA A 64 -5.22 -15.56 -3.75
CA ALA A 64 -6.24 -16.38 -3.11
C ALA A 64 -7.68 -15.90 -3.41
N THR A 65 -7.89 -14.58 -3.44
CA THR A 65 -9.14 -13.97 -3.90
C THR A 65 -9.44 -14.35 -5.35
N PHE A 66 -8.44 -14.30 -6.24
CA PHE A 66 -8.62 -14.72 -7.63
C PHE A 66 -9.03 -16.21 -7.72
N SER A 67 -8.39 -17.09 -6.96
CA SER A 67 -8.80 -18.51 -6.87
C SER A 67 -10.24 -18.68 -6.39
N SER A 68 -10.70 -17.83 -5.46
CA SER A 68 -12.09 -17.85 -4.97
C SER A 68 -13.07 -17.37 -6.04
N LEU A 69 -12.71 -16.34 -6.81
CA LEU A 69 -13.50 -15.87 -7.95
C LEU A 69 -13.63 -16.94 -9.03
N ILE A 70 -12.58 -17.71 -9.31
CA ILE A 70 -12.65 -18.85 -10.26
C ILE A 70 -13.70 -19.86 -9.80
N LYS A 71 -13.71 -20.21 -8.52
CA LYS A 71 -14.69 -21.16 -7.96
C LYS A 71 -16.12 -20.62 -8.05
N LEU A 72 -16.31 -19.31 -7.89
CA LEU A 72 -17.64 -18.67 -7.91
C LEU A 72 -18.16 -18.41 -9.33
N LEU A 73 -17.29 -18.01 -10.25
CA LEU A 73 -17.63 -17.60 -11.62
C LEU A 73 -17.42 -18.73 -12.64
N GLY A 74 -16.97 -19.90 -12.20
CA GLY A 74 -16.86 -21.13 -12.97
C GLY A 74 -15.56 -21.28 -13.77
N THR A 75 -15.01 -20.21 -14.33
CA THR A 75 -13.79 -20.29 -15.16
C THR A 75 -12.77 -19.21 -14.82
N ARG A 76 -11.51 -19.46 -15.22
CA ARG A 76 -10.42 -18.51 -15.09
C ARG A 76 -10.66 -17.26 -15.93
N GLU A 77 -11.21 -17.44 -17.13
CA GLU A 77 -11.54 -16.38 -18.07
C GLU A 77 -12.63 -15.48 -17.50
N SER A 78 -13.69 -16.05 -16.92
CA SER A 78 -14.76 -15.28 -16.27
C SER A 78 -14.24 -14.48 -15.08
N ALA A 79 -13.40 -15.08 -14.23
CA ALA A 79 -12.77 -14.38 -13.12
C ALA A 79 -11.83 -13.26 -13.57
N ALA A 80 -11.03 -13.49 -14.61
CA ALA A 80 -10.14 -12.47 -15.18
C ALA A 80 -10.94 -11.32 -15.82
N ASN A 81 -12.00 -11.64 -16.57
CA ASN A 81 -12.90 -10.66 -17.16
C ASN A 81 -13.64 -9.83 -16.10
N TYR A 82 -13.99 -10.44 -14.97
CA TYR A 82 -14.53 -9.74 -13.83
C TYR A 82 -13.50 -8.79 -13.22
N LEU A 83 -12.28 -9.27 -12.93
CA LEU A 83 -11.20 -8.46 -12.39
C LEU A 83 -10.80 -7.28 -13.29
N ASN A 84 -10.88 -7.45 -14.61
CA ASN A 84 -10.62 -6.40 -15.59
C ASN A 84 -11.62 -5.23 -15.53
N LYS A 85 -12.75 -5.39 -14.85
CA LYS A 85 -13.74 -4.32 -14.62
C LYS A 85 -13.54 -3.63 -13.28
N CYS A 86 -12.73 -4.18 -12.37
CA CYS A 86 -12.45 -3.60 -11.07
C CYS A 86 -11.44 -2.46 -11.14
N LEU A 87 -11.48 -1.58 -10.14
CA LEU A 87 -10.46 -0.56 -9.90
C LEU A 87 -9.52 -1.02 -8.78
N TYR A 88 -8.21 -0.87 -8.99
CA TYR A 88 -7.20 -1.15 -7.98
C TYR A 88 -6.72 0.18 -7.40
N LEU A 89 -6.86 0.34 -6.08
CA LEU A 89 -6.32 1.47 -5.35
C LEU A 89 -5.15 0.98 -4.49
N VAL A 90 -3.95 1.50 -4.75
CA VAL A 90 -2.78 1.19 -3.93
C VAL A 90 -2.26 2.49 -3.35
N ALA A 91 -2.60 2.72 -2.08
CA ALA A 91 -2.05 3.82 -1.30
C ALA A 91 -1.00 3.25 -0.34
N MET A 92 0.27 3.32 -0.75
CA MET A 92 1.45 2.85 0.00
C MET A 92 2.61 3.82 -0.29
N GLY A 93 3.71 3.77 0.46
CA GLY A 93 4.86 4.67 0.30
C GLY A 93 5.19 5.50 1.53
N SER A 94 4.18 6.01 2.26
CA SER A 94 4.43 6.83 3.46
C SER A 94 5.22 6.08 4.54
N ASN A 95 4.89 4.80 4.75
CA ASN A 95 5.60 3.96 5.73
C ASN A 95 7.03 3.65 5.27
N ASP A 96 7.30 3.61 3.97
CA ASP A 96 8.65 3.36 3.46
C ASP A 96 9.60 4.49 3.88
N TYR A 97 9.10 5.73 3.98
CA TYR A 97 9.89 6.82 4.53
C TYR A 97 9.84 6.87 6.07
N LEU A 98 8.65 6.77 6.68
CA LEU A 98 8.45 7.03 8.11
C LEU A 98 8.80 5.85 9.04
N ASN A 99 8.69 4.63 8.54
CA ASN A 99 8.89 3.37 9.28
C ASN A 99 9.94 2.49 8.58
N ASN A 100 10.83 3.11 7.81
CA ASN A 100 12.00 2.46 7.20
C ASN A 100 13.13 3.48 6.92
N TYR A 101 13.07 4.23 5.83
CA TYR A 101 14.17 5.08 5.34
C TYR A 101 14.71 6.06 6.38
N PHE A 102 13.84 6.83 7.04
CA PHE A 102 14.21 7.81 8.07
C PHE A 102 14.29 7.23 9.48
N VAL A 103 14.38 5.90 9.61
CA VAL A 103 14.50 5.20 10.89
C VAL A 103 15.81 4.40 10.93
N PRO A 104 16.98 5.07 10.92
CA PRO A 104 18.29 4.42 10.78
C PRO A 104 18.69 3.52 11.96
N GLY A 105 17.95 3.57 13.08
CA GLY A 105 18.13 2.67 14.22
C GLY A 105 17.64 1.25 13.95
N TYR A 106 16.66 1.07 13.07
CA TYR A 106 16.10 -0.23 12.70
C TYR A 106 16.51 -0.66 11.28
N TYR A 107 16.75 0.30 10.39
CA TYR A 107 16.99 0.03 8.97
C TYR A 107 18.28 0.66 8.48
N LYS A 108 18.97 0.00 7.53
CA LYS A 108 20.17 0.53 6.87
C LYS A 108 19.87 1.30 5.59
N THR A 109 18.60 1.39 5.22
CA THR A 109 18.12 1.83 3.91
C THR A 109 18.67 3.19 3.49
N SER A 110 18.58 4.21 4.35
CA SER A 110 19.12 5.55 4.07
C SER A 110 20.64 5.63 3.97
N ARG A 111 21.37 4.56 4.34
CA ARG A 111 22.82 4.44 4.12
C ARG A 111 23.16 3.73 2.82
N LEU A 112 22.22 3.00 2.24
CA LEU A 112 22.41 2.14 1.08
C LEU A 112 21.85 2.76 -0.21
N TYR A 113 20.82 3.59 -0.09
CA TYR A 113 20.07 4.13 -1.22
C TYR A 113 19.81 5.62 -1.05
N THR A 114 19.77 6.36 -2.15
CA THR A 114 19.17 7.69 -2.19
C THR A 114 17.63 7.59 -2.18
N PRO A 115 16.89 8.67 -1.88
CA PRO A 115 15.42 8.64 -1.91
C PRO A 115 14.85 8.23 -3.28
N GLU A 116 15.51 8.62 -4.37
CA GLU A 116 15.14 8.26 -5.75
C GLU A 116 15.32 6.76 -5.98
N GLN A 117 16.47 6.20 -5.61
CA GLN A 117 16.75 4.76 -5.74
C GLN A 117 15.81 3.93 -4.87
N TYR A 118 15.42 4.47 -3.72
CA TYR A 118 14.54 3.78 -2.78
C TYR A 118 13.07 3.77 -3.21
N ARG A 119 12.64 4.75 -4.02
CA ARG A 119 11.28 4.78 -4.59
C ARG A 119 11.03 3.64 -5.57
N ASP A 120 12.06 3.19 -6.29
CA ASP A 120 11.89 2.28 -7.42
C ASP A 120 11.11 1.01 -7.03
N CYS A 121 9.95 0.82 -7.68
CA CYS A 121 8.94 -0.14 -7.25
C CYS A 121 8.52 -1.10 -8.37
N THR A 122 8.99 -2.35 -8.29
CA THR A 122 8.65 -3.40 -9.27
C THR A 122 7.25 -3.99 -9.06
N ILE A 123 6.69 -3.90 -7.85
CA ILE A 123 5.37 -4.46 -7.52
C ILE A 123 4.24 -3.71 -8.22
N MET A 124 4.41 -2.39 -8.38
CA MET A 124 3.39 -1.52 -8.98
C MET A 124 3.30 -1.69 -10.49
N GLU A 125 4.41 -2.03 -11.15
CA GLU A 125 4.44 -2.35 -12.58
C GLU A 125 3.55 -3.56 -12.94
N GLN A 126 3.30 -4.45 -11.96
CA GLN A 126 2.49 -5.65 -12.18
C GLN A 126 0.98 -5.39 -12.19
N LEU A 127 0.54 -4.18 -11.82
CA LEU A 127 -0.88 -3.86 -11.65
C LEU A 127 -1.33 -2.86 -12.74
N ARG A 128 -2.07 -3.37 -13.74
CA ARG A 128 -2.39 -2.64 -15.00
C ARG A 128 -3.39 -1.47 -14.90
N ARG A 129 -3.97 -1.18 -13.72
CA ARG A 129 -4.94 -0.08 -13.50
C ARG A 129 -4.90 0.40 -12.05
N VAL A 130 -3.76 0.96 -11.63
CA VAL A 130 -3.58 1.46 -10.27
C VAL A 130 -3.65 2.96 -10.23
N ALA A 131 -4.51 3.47 -9.34
CA ALA A 131 -4.35 4.81 -8.82
C ALA A 131 -3.29 4.80 -7.70
N LEU A 132 -2.16 5.45 -7.98
CA LEU A 132 -1.13 5.81 -7.00
C LEU A 132 -1.36 7.26 -6.59
N PRO A 133 -1.93 7.53 -5.40
CA PRO A 133 -1.88 8.87 -4.86
C PRO A 133 -0.42 9.18 -4.52
N GLY A 134 0.09 10.33 -4.98
CA GLY A 134 1.36 10.87 -4.51
C GLY A 134 1.34 11.07 -3.00
N LEU A 135 2.52 11.14 -2.38
CA LEU A 135 2.59 11.29 -0.92
C LEU A 135 2.36 12.75 -0.52
N GLY A 136 1.59 12.94 0.56
CA GLY A 136 1.47 14.23 1.21
C GLY A 136 2.76 14.64 1.95
N PRO A 137 2.80 15.85 2.55
CA PRO A 137 3.97 16.33 3.28
C PRO A 137 4.20 15.53 4.57
N LEU A 138 4.98 14.46 4.49
CA LEU A 138 5.23 13.53 5.61
C LEU A 138 5.98 14.19 6.78
N GLY A 139 6.83 15.18 6.50
CA GLY A 139 7.54 15.98 7.49
C GLY A 139 6.60 16.78 8.40
N SER A 140 5.39 17.09 7.92
CA SER A 140 4.37 17.84 8.67
C SER A 140 3.51 16.95 9.58
N ILE A 141 3.75 15.64 9.60
CA ILE A 141 3.02 14.71 10.47
C ILE A 141 3.57 14.83 11.91
N PRO A 142 2.73 14.96 12.95
CA PRO A 142 3.19 15.09 14.35
C PRO A 142 4.14 13.98 14.81
N TYR A 143 3.93 12.75 14.32
CA TYR A 143 4.83 11.61 14.54
C TYR A 143 6.27 11.89 14.06
N THR A 144 6.42 12.46 12.87
CA THR A 144 7.71 12.77 12.25
C THR A 144 8.49 13.76 13.08
N PHE A 145 7.83 14.83 13.54
CA PHE A 145 8.46 15.84 14.40
C PHE A 145 8.98 15.23 15.71
N SER A 146 8.14 14.41 16.36
CA SER A 146 8.42 13.91 17.70
C SER A 146 9.47 12.78 17.73
N ASN A 147 9.49 11.93 16.69
CA ASN A 147 10.27 10.70 16.69
C ASN A 147 11.45 10.71 15.71
N ILE A 148 11.37 11.46 14.61
CA ILE A 148 12.40 11.46 13.56
C ILE A 148 13.23 12.74 13.62
N CYS A 149 12.59 13.91 13.71
CA CYS A 149 13.27 15.21 13.67
C CYS A 149 13.66 15.78 15.04
N ARG A 150 13.58 14.99 16.11
CA ARG A 150 13.70 15.46 17.52
C ARG A 150 14.92 16.34 17.83
N ASN A 151 16.05 16.10 17.16
CA ASN A 151 17.35 16.74 17.49
C ASN A 151 17.90 17.68 16.40
N ASN A 152 17.21 17.86 15.27
CA ASN A 152 17.69 18.71 14.17
C ASN A 152 16.73 19.88 13.95
N VAL A 153 17.30 21.08 13.76
CA VAL A 153 16.57 22.34 13.57
C VAL A 153 15.36 22.09 12.67
N ALA A 154 14.17 22.33 13.23
CA ALA A 154 12.89 21.84 12.75
C ALA A 154 12.57 22.13 11.26
N THR A 155 13.30 23.04 10.62
CA THR A 155 13.13 23.40 9.21
C THR A 155 13.84 22.45 8.24
N THR A 156 15.10 22.07 8.48
CA THR A 156 15.89 21.27 7.51
C THR A 156 15.47 19.80 7.49
N CYS A 157 15.20 19.20 8.65
CA CYS A 157 14.75 17.81 8.72
C CYS A 157 13.38 17.62 8.06
N VAL A 158 12.42 18.50 8.38
CA VAL A 158 11.07 18.48 7.79
C VAL A 158 11.13 18.68 6.28
N ALA A 159 11.94 19.63 5.80
CA ALA A 159 12.14 19.87 4.38
C ALA A 159 12.69 18.62 3.67
N ASN A 160 13.73 17.98 4.21
CA ASN A 160 14.32 16.77 3.61
C ASN A 160 13.32 15.61 3.50
N ILE A 161 12.49 15.39 4.53
CA ILE A 161 11.48 14.34 4.51
C ILE A 161 10.38 14.67 3.48
N ASN A 162 9.94 15.93 3.43
CA ASN A 162 8.95 16.36 2.43
C ASN A 162 9.49 16.26 1.01
N SER A 163 10.74 16.62 0.76
CA SER A 163 11.39 16.46 -0.55
C SER A 163 11.48 14.99 -0.96
N ALA A 164 11.85 14.09 -0.04
CA ALA A 164 11.85 12.66 -0.31
C ALA A 164 10.44 12.13 -0.65
N ALA A 165 9.42 12.59 0.07
CA ALA A 165 8.02 12.23 -0.20
C ALA A 165 7.51 12.75 -1.55
N GLN A 166 7.96 13.91 -2.01
CA GLN A 166 7.56 14.51 -3.29
C GLN A 166 8.15 13.81 -4.51
N ILE A 167 9.24 13.05 -4.34
CA ILE A 167 9.87 12.28 -5.42
C ILE A 167 9.03 11.04 -5.75
N PHE A 168 8.18 10.59 -4.82
CA PHE A 168 7.32 9.43 -4.93
C PHE A 168 6.18 9.61 -5.94
#